data_AF-A0A523JWM3-F1
#
_entry.id   AF-A0A523JWM3-F1
#
_cell.length_a   1.000
_cell.length_b   1.000
_cell.length_c   1.000
_cell.angle_alpha   90.00
_cell.angle_beta   90.00
_cell.angle_gamma   90.00
#
_symmetry.space_group_name_H-M   'P 1'
#
loop_
_entity.id
_entity.type
_entity.pdbx_description
1 polymer ?
#
loop_
_entity_poly.entity_id
_entity_poly.type
_entity_poly.pdbx_seq_one_letter_code
_entity_poly.pdbx_strand_id
1 'polypeptide(L)' 'MLRWSGAVLALMLVASGWLVIQSPLDAMQGVIQKILYVHVPCAFASYAGFFVTALGSGLYLWKREDRYD' A
#
# COMPACT_ATOMS: atom_id res chain seq x y z
N MET A 1 -1.38 16.52 13.92
CA MET A 1 0.08 16.30 13.89
C MET A 1 0.36 15.08 13.02
N LEU A 2 1.01 15.25 11.87
CA LEU A 2 1.33 14.14 10.98
C LEU A 2 2.50 13.36 11.58
N ARG A 3 2.25 12.14 12.07
CA ARG A 3 3.33 11.24 12.53
C ARG A 3 4.20 10.85 11.34
N TRP A 4 5.42 10.36 11.60
CA TRP A 4 6.35 9.87 10.57
C TRP A 4 5.69 8.86 9.61
N SER A 5 4.84 7.97 10.13
CA SER A 5 4.07 7.03 9.31
C SER A 5 3.13 7.75 8.32
N GLY A 6 2.44 8.80 8.76
CA GLY A 6 1.57 9.61 7.89
C GLY A 6 2.36 10.34 6.80
N ALA A 7 3.56 10.85 7.11
CA ALA A 7 4.41 11.50 6.13
C ALA A 7 4.93 10.49 5.08
N VAL A 8 5.33 9.29 5.50
CA VAL A 8 5.76 8.22 4.59
C VAL A 8 4.61 7.79 3.68
N LEU A 9 3.41 7.59 4.21
CA LEU A 9 2.22 7.23 3.41
C LEU A 9 1.88 8.32 2.38
N ALA A 10 1.92 9.58 2.77
CA ALA A 10 1.70 10.70 1.84
C ALA A 10 2.73 10.73 0.71
N LEU A 11 4.01 10.53 1.04
CA LEU A 11 5.09 10.46 0.06
C LEU A 11 4.90 9.29 -0.92
N MET A 12 4.54 8.10 -0.42
CA MET A 12 4.28 6.92 -1.26
C MET A 12 3.09 7.14 -2.20
N LEU A 13 2.03 7.83 -1.74
CA LEU A 13 0.88 8.17 -2.57
C LEU A 13 1.25 9.12 -3.70
N VAL A 14 2.01 10.17 -3.40
CA VAL A 14 2.47 11.14 -4.42
C VAL A 14 3.41 10.47 -5.41
N ALA A 15 4.38 9.67 -4.94
CA ALA A 15 5.33 8.97 -5.79
C ALA A 15 4.65 7.97 -6.73
N SER A 16 3.69 7.19 -6.22
CA SER A 16 2.95 6.22 -7.05
C SER A 16 2.10 6.93 -8.11
N GLY A 17 1.38 8.00 -7.76
CA GLY A 17 0.64 8.82 -8.72
C GLY A 17 1.55 9.41 -9.81
N TRP A 18 2.70 9.95 -9.43
CA TRP A 18 3.69 10.49 -10.37
C TRP A 18 4.19 9.42 -11.36
N LEU A 19 4.54 8.23 -10.87
CA LEU A 19 5.00 7.12 -11.72
C LEU A 19 3.92 6.64 -12.70
N VAL A 20 2.67 6.57 -12.26
CA VAL A 20 1.54 6.20 -13.13
C VAL A 20 1.32 7.23 -14.22
N ILE A 21 1.46 8.53 -13.93
CA ILE A 21 1.32 9.59 -14.92
C ILE A 21 2.45 9.50 -15.95
N GLN A 22 3.70 9.33 -15.49
CA GLN A 22 4.90 9.30 -16.32
C GLN A 22 5.09 8.01 -17.13
N SER A 23 4.40 6.92 -16.79
CA SER A 23 4.54 5.66 -17.54
C SER A 23 4.13 5.81 -19.02
N PRO A 24 4.81 5.15 -19.96
CA PRO A 24 4.40 5.18 -21.36
C PRO A 24 3.05 4.50 -21.57
N LEU A 25 2.37 4.85 -22.65
CA LEU A 25 1.15 4.15 -23.07
C LEU A 25 1.52 2.81 -23.69
N ASP A 26 0.75 1.78 -23.35
CA ASP A 26 0.86 0.49 -24.00
C ASP A 26 0.33 0.56 -25.44
N ALA A 27 0.99 -0.14 -26.36
CA ALA A 27 0.66 -0.09 -27.79
C ALA A 27 -0.70 -0.72 -28.11
N MET A 28 -1.16 -1.69 -27.32
CA MET A 28 -2.42 -2.40 -27.56
C MET A 28 -3.56 -1.84 -26.70
N GLN A 29 -3.27 -1.52 -25.44
CA GLN A 29 -4.27 -1.16 -24.44
C GLN A 29 -4.37 0.36 -24.19
N GLY A 30 -3.40 1.15 -24.66
CA GLY A 30 -3.39 2.60 -24.50
C GLY A 30 -3.46 3.04 -23.03
N VAL A 31 -4.33 4.01 -22.74
CA VAL A 31 -4.45 4.60 -21.39
C VAL A 31 -5.05 3.65 -20.36
N ILE A 32 -5.89 2.70 -20.80
CA ILE A 32 -6.60 1.78 -19.89
C ILE A 32 -5.60 0.87 -19.15
N GLN A 33 -4.48 0.51 -19.78
CA GLN A 33 -3.42 -0.30 -19.16
C GLN A 33 -2.92 0.29 -17.84
N LYS A 34 -2.92 1.62 -17.69
CA LYS A 34 -2.42 2.28 -16.48
C LYS A 34 -3.17 1.87 -15.22
N ILE A 35 -4.40 1.33 -15.32
CA ILE A 35 -5.13 0.75 -14.18
C ILE A 35 -4.35 -0.39 -13.52
N LEU A 36 -3.55 -1.14 -14.29
CA LEU A 36 -2.75 -2.27 -13.77
C LEU A 36 -1.67 -1.79 -12.79
N TYR A 37 -1.17 -0.57 -12.97
CA TYR A 37 -0.21 0.05 -12.05
C TYR A 37 -0.83 0.55 -10.74
N VAL A 38 -2.16 0.55 -10.63
CA VAL A 38 -2.88 0.94 -9.40
C VAL A 38 -3.54 -0.29 -8.79
N HIS A 39 -4.35 -1.02 -9.55
CA HIS A 39 -5.17 -2.11 -9.06
C HIS A 39 -4.35 -3.26 -8.46
N VAL A 40 -3.37 -3.78 -9.20
CA VAL A 40 -2.57 -4.95 -8.76
C VAL A 40 -1.73 -4.61 -7.53
N PRO A 41 -0.98 -3.48 -7.48
CA PRO A 41 -0.28 -3.08 -6.27
C PRO A 41 -1.21 -2.83 -5.07
N CYS A 42 -2.39 -2.24 -5.28
CA CYS A 42 -3.38 -2.04 -4.21
C CYS A 42 -3.87 -3.37 -3.62
N ALA A 43 -4.08 -4.40 -4.45
CA ALA A 43 -4.42 -5.73 -3.96
C ALA A 43 -3.31 -6.28 -3.05
N PHE A 44 -2.04 -6.23 -3.49
CA PHE A 44 -0.90 -6.67 -2.68
C PHE A 44 -0.73 -5.86 -1.40
N ALA A 45 -0.87 -4.54 -1.46
CA ALA A 45 -0.80 -3.67 -0.29
C ALA A 45 -1.91 -4.00 0.73
N SER A 46 -3.11 -4.31 0.25
CA SER A 46 -4.24 -4.70 1.10
C SER A 46 -3.99 -6.04 1.79
N TYR A 47 -3.50 -7.04 1.07
CA TYR A 47 -3.13 -8.33 1.65
C TYR A 47 -1.98 -8.21 2.64
N ALA A 48 -0.97 -7.40 2.35
CA ALA A 48 0.14 -7.15 3.26
C ALA A 48 -0.34 -6.46 4.54
N GLY A 49 -1.19 -5.42 4.42
CA GLY A 49 -1.80 -4.75 5.57
C GLY A 49 -2.62 -5.71 6.42
N PHE A 50 -3.48 -6.51 5.79
CA PHE A 50 -4.27 -7.53 6.49
C PHE A 50 -3.38 -8.56 7.21
N PHE A 51 -2.34 -9.04 6.55
CA PHE A 51 -1.41 -10.02 7.12
C PHE A 51 -0.64 -9.45 8.32
N VAL A 52 -0.13 -8.22 8.21
CA VAL A 52 0.56 -7.54 9.31
C VAL A 52 -0.38 -7.34 10.49
N THR A 53 -1.62 -6.90 10.25
CA THR A 53 -2.63 -6.78 11.31
C THR A 53 -2.93 -8.13 11.95
N ALA A 54 -3.14 -9.18 11.15
CA ALA A 54 -3.39 -10.53 11.66
C ALA A 54 -2.25 -11.05 12.54
N LEU A 55 -0.99 -10.81 12.15
CA LEU A 55 0.18 -11.15 12.96
C LEU A 55 0.24 -10.33 14.26
N GLY A 56 0.02 -9.01 14.19
CA GLY A 56 -0.02 -8.15 15.37
C GLY A 56 -1.08 -8.58 16.36
N SER A 57 -2.33 -8.73 15.90
CA SER A 57 -3.44 -9.20 16.73
C SER A 57 -3.20 -10.61 17.29
N GLY A 58 -2.65 -11.53 16.49
CA GLY A 58 -2.29 -12.88 16.96
C GLY A 58 -1.24 -12.86 18.06
N LEU A 59 -0.19 -12.05 17.90
CA LEU A 59 0.87 -11.88 18.90
C LEU A 59 0.34 -11.20 20.17
N TYR A 60 -0.51 -10.19 20.02
CA TYR A 60 -1.18 -9.54 21.14
C TYR A 60 -2.03 -10.53 21.94
N LEU A 61 -2.85 -11.35 21.29
CA LEU A 61 -3.67 -12.36 21.99
C LEU A 61 -2.82 -13.44 22.67
N TRP A 62 -1.68 -13.81 22.08
CA TRP A 62 -0.79 -14.81 22.67
C TRP A 62 -0.02 -14.27 23.88
N LYS A 63 0.63 -13.10 23.74
CA LYS A 63 1.51 -12.56 24.77
C LYS A 63 0.81 -11.64 25.77
N ARG A 64 -0.33 -11.05 25.38
CA ARG A 64 -1.10 -10.04 26.14
C ARG A 64 -0.26 -8.82 26.52
N GLU A 65 0.55 -8.33 25.57
CA GLU A 65 1.41 -7.15 25.76
C GLU A 65 0.98 -6.05 24.78
N ASP A 66 0.73 -4.84 25.30
CA ASP A 66 0.25 -3.68 24.53
C ASP A 66 1.17 -3.24 23.39
N ARG A 67 2.43 -3.69 23.37
CA ARG A 67 3.36 -3.37 22.26
C ARG A 67 2.97 -3.99 20.91
N TYR A 68 2.07 -4.97 20.90
CA TYR A 68 1.61 -5.67 19.70
C TYR A 68 0.22 -5.21 19.21
N ASP A 69 -0.40 -4.28 19.94
CA ASP A 69 -1.59 -3.52 19.52
C ASP A 69 -1.17 -2.29 18.70
#